data_AF-A0ABD3XRL9-F1
#
_entry.id   AF-A0ABD3XRL9-F1
#
_cell.length_a   1.000
_cell.length_b   1.000
_cell.length_c   1.000
_cell.angle_alpha   90.00
_cell.angle_beta   90.00
_cell.angle_gamma   90.00
#
_symmetry.space_group_name_H-M   'P 1'
#
loop_
_entity.id
_entity.type
_entity.pdbx_description
1 polymer ?
#
loop_
_entity_poly.entity_id
_entity_poly.type
_entity_poly.pdbx_seq_one_letter_code
_entity_poly.pdbx_strand_id
1 'polypeptide(L)'
;MYVHARLSLVFMLCGLFTEGLSNSCISRCGQGANKAYNCQCNSACVRYNDCCSDYDTLCPGATCSGRCGLTHDTTKPCQCNAPCVTYGDCCSDYQPLCQGQTTVDALSAVMQDLWNSDTNRLSDSDYTINTTGSRLFTYVNQTALNKTTFQGLICLLDNYNIRVGQTEQLTTSELAEVDDFLNTILATAVMTKTFNFLAESGYITNSTSVFRDIMMELWFNLYPRSSNGTTDSSGFEHVMVGELKGTKTVSGLHNWIQFYLEEKNGNLQYASFLIRKEPNIIAPAFFWHGIKKTKSPFFLGTSPEFDIAVYSICCLVYRDSLCKFTLQNQAVSIQTWDIVHKSGYQVASAYHKM
;
A
#
# COMPACT_ATOMS: atom_id res chain seq x y z
N MET A 1 -58.85 70.67 2.56
CA MET A 1 -59.07 70.43 1.11
C MET A 1 -58.68 68.99 0.84
N TYR A 2 -59.65 68.19 0.38
CA TYR A 2 -59.55 66.76 0.08
C TYR A 2 -58.34 66.41 -0.79
N VAL A 3 -57.72 65.25 -0.57
CA VAL A 3 -57.70 64.12 -1.53
C VAL A 3 -57.42 62.81 -0.77
N HIS A 4 -58.38 61.87 -0.84
CA HIS A 4 -58.17 60.45 -0.59
C HIS A 4 -57.54 59.81 -1.83
N ALA A 5 -56.54 58.95 -1.68
CA ALA A 5 -56.22 57.93 -2.67
C ALA A 5 -55.67 56.67 -1.98
N ARG A 6 -56.20 55.53 -2.41
CA ARG A 6 -56.11 54.19 -1.81
C ARG A 6 -54.71 53.59 -1.99
N LEU A 7 -54.17 52.95 -0.95
CA LEU A 7 -52.98 52.10 -1.07
C LEU A 7 -53.41 50.63 -0.96
N SER A 8 -53.31 49.92 -2.07
CA SER A 8 -53.59 48.48 -2.18
C SER A 8 -52.50 47.67 -1.47
N LEU A 9 -52.91 46.71 -0.63
CA LEU A 9 -52.04 45.65 -0.11
C LEU A 9 -51.55 44.77 -1.27
N VAL A 10 -50.23 44.65 -1.42
CA VAL A 10 -49.59 43.56 -2.18
C VAL A 10 -48.76 42.76 -1.18
N PHE A 11 -49.24 41.55 -0.86
CA PHE A 11 -48.49 40.55 -0.13
C PHE A 11 -47.32 40.07 -1.00
N MET A 12 -46.10 40.48 -0.65
CA MET A 12 -44.88 39.94 -1.24
C MET A 12 -44.53 38.63 -0.53
N LEU A 13 -44.91 37.51 -1.14
CA LEU A 13 -44.42 36.18 -0.77
C LEU A 13 -42.91 36.15 -1.04
N CYS A 14 -42.12 36.22 0.03
CA CYS A 14 -40.69 35.96 0.01
C CYS A 14 -40.49 34.46 -0.23
N GLY A 15 -40.31 34.08 -1.50
CA GLY A 15 -39.80 32.76 -1.85
C GLY A 15 -38.35 32.67 -1.40
N LEU A 16 -38.08 31.80 -0.41
CA LEU A 16 -36.73 31.35 -0.11
C LEU A 16 -36.23 30.57 -1.33
N PHE A 17 -35.46 31.22 -2.19
CA PHE A 17 -34.60 30.55 -3.14
C PHE A 17 -33.55 29.77 -2.36
N THR A 18 -33.68 28.45 -2.30
CA THR A 18 -32.53 27.59 -2.02
C THR A 18 -31.67 27.60 -3.29
N GLU A 19 -30.74 28.54 -3.39
CA GLU A 19 -29.70 28.47 -4.42
C GLU A 19 -28.88 27.21 -4.17
N GLY A 20 -29.10 26.19 -5.00
CA GLY A 20 -28.18 25.07 -5.11
C GLY A 20 -26.81 25.63 -5.46
N LEU A 21 -25.87 25.49 -4.53
CA LEU A 21 -24.50 25.97 -4.66
C LEU A 21 -23.86 25.42 -5.94
N SER A 22 -23.15 26.33 -6.63
CA SER A 22 -22.53 26.17 -7.96
C SER A 22 -22.05 24.75 -8.30
N ASN A 23 -22.45 24.27 -9.48
CA ASN A 23 -21.98 23.01 -10.09
C ASN A 23 -20.75 23.21 -11.01
N SER A 24 -20.01 24.30 -10.83
CA SER A 24 -18.96 24.74 -11.75
C SER A 24 -17.66 25.12 -11.04
N CYS A 25 -16.53 24.90 -11.69
CA CYS A 25 -15.20 25.25 -11.19
C CYS A 25 -14.75 26.71 -11.42
N ILE A 26 -15.62 27.58 -11.95
CA ILE A 26 -15.32 29.02 -12.06
C ILE A 26 -14.85 29.57 -10.71
N SER A 27 -13.61 30.06 -10.66
CA SER A 27 -12.97 30.63 -9.48
C SER A 27 -12.87 29.70 -8.26
N ARG A 28 -13.00 28.38 -8.46
CA ARG A 28 -13.02 27.37 -7.38
C ARG A 28 -11.88 26.35 -7.47
N CYS A 29 -11.01 26.45 -8.46
CA CYS A 29 -9.86 25.56 -8.63
C CYS A 29 -8.93 25.57 -7.40
N GLY A 30 -8.62 24.38 -6.87
CA GLY A 30 -7.72 24.22 -5.72
C GLY A 30 -8.35 24.51 -4.36
N GLN A 31 -9.64 24.82 -4.26
CA GLN A 31 -10.31 25.03 -2.98
C GLN A 31 -10.50 23.71 -2.21
N GLY A 32 -10.33 23.75 -0.89
CA GLY A 32 -10.59 22.60 -0.01
C GLY A 32 -12.03 22.08 -0.15
N ALA A 33 -12.21 20.78 0.09
CA ALA A 33 -13.51 20.12 -0.07
C ALA A 33 -14.58 20.80 0.80
N ASN A 34 -15.72 21.15 0.19
CA ASN A 34 -16.81 21.82 0.87
C ASN A 34 -18.14 21.13 0.54
N LYS A 35 -18.74 20.53 1.57
CA LYS A 35 -20.00 19.76 1.51
C LYS A 35 -21.21 20.59 1.10
N ALA A 36 -21.08 21.91 1.09
CA ALA A 36 -22.14 22.78 0.64
C ALA A 36 -22.30 22.74 -0.91
N TYR A 37 -21.26 22.38 -1.66
CA TYR A 37 -21.33 22.23 -3.12
C TYR A 37 -21.64 20.79 -3.54
N ASN A 38 -22.36 20.62 -4.65
CA ASN A 38 -22.68 19.31 -5.21
C ASN A 38 -21.50 18.63 -5.92
N CYS A 39 -20.43 19.38 -6.17
CA CYS A 39 -19.21 18.90 -6.81
C CYS A 39 -18.00 19.70 -6.32
N GLN A 40 -16.81 19.12 -6.44
CA GLN A 40 -15.55 19.67 -5.95
C GLN A 40 -14.63 20.07 -7.12
N CYS A 41 -13.71 20.99 -6.84
CA CYS A 41 -12.75 21.54 -7.82
C CYS A 41 -11.31 21.49 -7.30
N ASN A 42 -11.01 20.48 -6.48
CA ASN A 42 -9.66 20.17 -6.01
C ASN A 42 -9.17 18.87 -6.64
N SER A 43 -7.88 18.61 -6.55
CA SER A 43 -7.25 17.38 -7.05
C SER A 43 -7.88 16.10 -6.52
N ALA A 44 -8.37 16.11 -5.27
CA ALA A 44 -8.99 14.94 -4.65
C ALA A 44 -10.35 14.56 -5.29
N CYS A 45 -10.99 15.45 -6.04
CA CYS A 45 -12.33 15.20 -6.56
C CYS A 45 -12.39 14.00 -7.53
N VAL A 46 -11.29 13.74 -8.25
CA VAL A 46 -11.20 12.63 -9.21
C VAL A 46 -11.22 11.31 -8.46
N ARG A 47 -10.55 11.26 -7.30
CA ARG A 47 -10.52 10.09 -6.43
C ARG A 47 -11.91 9.76 -5.88
N TYR A 48 -12.65 10.77 -5.46
CA TYR A 48 -13.99 10.60 -4.88
C TYR A 48 -15.11 10.57 -5.91
N ASN A 49 -14.77 10.74 -7.20
CA ASN A 49 -15.71 10.83 -8.31
C ASN A 49 -16.78 11.91 -8.07
N ASP A 50 -16.38 13.04 -7.51
CA ASP A 50 -17.24 14.18 -7.18
C ASP A 50 -16.78 15.48 -7.85
N CYS A 51 -15.93 15.41 -8.89
CA CYS A 51 -15.52 16.57 -9.66
C CYS A 51 -16.69 17.27 -10.34
N CYS A 52 -16.63 18.61 -10.43
CA CYS A 52 -17.50 19.33 -11.33
C CYS A 52 -17.20 18.94 -12.77
N SER A 53 -18.22 18.93 -13.63
CA SER A 53 -18.09 18.49 -15.03
C SER A 53 -17.13 19.36 -15.86
N ASP A 54 -16.84 20.57 -15.39
CA ASP A 54 -15.96 21.55 -16.01
C ASP A 54 -14.59 21.66 -15.30
N TYR A 55 -14.27 20.72 -14.42
CA TYR A 55 -13.00 20.72 -13.68
C TYR A 55 -11.78 20.69 -14.61
N ASP A 56 -11.73 19.72 -15.53
CA ASP A 56 -10.61 19.56 -16.45
C ASP A 56 -10.46 20.75 -17.43
N THR A 57 -11.55 21.45 -17.72
CA THR A 57 -11.57 22.56 -18.68
C THR A 57 -11.30 23.92 -18.03
N LEU A 58 -11.74 24.13 -16.78
CA LEU A 58 -11.63 25.41 -16.08
C LEU A 58 -10.48 25.50 -15.08
N CYS A 59 -9.79 24.40 -14.78
CA CYS A 59 -8.63 24.40 -13.89
C CYS A 59 -7.32 24.17 -14.67
N PRO A 60 -6.70 25.24 -15.22
CA PRO A 60 -5.40 25.16 -15.87
C PRO A 60 -4.34 24.53 -14.95
N GLY A 61 -3.68 23.49 -15.43
CA GLY A 61 -2.75 22.73 -14.59
C GLY A 61 -3.43 21.73 -13.66
N ALA A 62 -4.66 21.29 -13.96
CA ALA A 62 -5.22 20.03 -13.46
C ALA A 62 -4.62 18.78 -14.16
N THR A 63 -3.78 19.00 -15.18
CA THR A 63 -3.10 17.98 -15.98
C THR A 63 -1.59 18.07 -15.82
N CYS A 64 -0.91 16.94 -15.98
CA CYS A 64 0.53 16.83 -16.04
C CYS A 64 1.17 16.97 -17.41
N SER A 65 0.38 17.17 -18.46
CA SER A 65 0.91 17.45 -19.79
C SER A 65 1.88 18.65 -19.75
N GLY A 66 3.15 18.40 -20.11
CA GLY A 66 4.22 19.41 -20.10
C GLY A 66 4.68 19.87 -18.72
N ARG A 67 4.27 19.19 -17.63
CA ARG A 67 4.56 19.57 -16.24
C ARG A 67 5.31 18.51 -15.43
N CYS A 68 5.65 17.39 -16.04
CA CYS A 68 6.38 16.31 -15.38
C CYS A 68 7.73 16.80 -14.82
N GLY A 69 7.99 16.53 -13.54
CA GLY A 69 9.26 16.81 -12.89
C GLY A 69 9.48 18.27 -12.47
N LEU A 70 8.49 19.16 -12.62
CA LEU A 70 8.60 20.55 -12.17
C LEU A 70 8.61 20.67 -10.64
N THR A 71 9.29 21.68 -10.09
CA THR A 71 9.24 21.96 -8.65
C THR A 71 7.81 22.24 -8.17
N HIS A 72 7.55 22.01 -6.88
CA HIS A 72 6.24 22.26 -6.30
C HIS A 72 5.79 23.70 -6.57
N ASP A 73 4.57 23.86 -7.11
CA ASP A 73 3.99 25.15 -7.46
C ASP A 73 2.62 25.27 -6.78
N THR A 74 2.57 26.09 -5.72
CA THR A 74 1.36 26.33 -4.93
C THR A 74 0.26 27.05 -5.71
N THR A 75 0.56 27.58 -6.90
CA THR A 75 -0.43 28.20 -7.79
C THR A 75 -1.21 27.18 -8.62
N LYS A 76 -0.83 25.89 -8.57
CA LYS A 76 -1.45 24.82 -9.34
C LYS A 76 -2.39 24.00 -8.46
N PRO A 77 -3.52 23.52 -9.00
CA PRO A 77 -4.48 22.71 -8.25
C PRO A 77 -3.95 21.31 -7.91
N CYS A 78 -2.87 20.88 -8.57
CA CYS A 78 -2.19 19.60 -8.36
C CYS A 78 -0.73 19.67 -8.82
N GLN A 79 0.07 18.71 -8.39
CA GLN A 79 1.51 18.62 -8.67
C GLN A 79 1.82 17.47 -9.64
N CYS A 80 2.94 17.59 -10.34
CA CYS A 80 3.39 16.63 -11.35
C CYS A 80 4.84 16.20 -11.13
N ASN A 81 5.24 16.15 -9.86
CA ASN A 81 6.59 15.80 -9.43
C ASN A 81 6.56 14.58 -8.52
N ALA A 82 7.71 13.91 -8.40
CA ALA A 82 7.81 12.71 -7.59
C ALA A 82 7.28 12.88 -6.14
N PRO A 83 7.51 14.00 -5.44
CA PRO A 83 6.94 14.19 -4.10
C PRO A 83 5.41 14.29 -4.04
N CYS A 84 4.72 14.61 -5.14
CA CYS A 84 3.25 14.76 -5.13
C CYS A 84 2.53 13.51 -4.64
N VAL A 85 3.19 12.38 -4.90
CA VAL A 85 2.84 11.05 -4.46
C VAL A 85 2.70 11.13 -2.94
N THR A 86 3.79 11.38 -2.23
CA THR A 86 3.83 11.40 -0.77
C THR A 86 2.83 12.40 -0.16
N TYR A 87 2.64 13.55 -0.78
CA TYR A 87 1.73 14.58 -0.29
C TYR A 87 0.26 14.38 -0.68
N GLY A 88 -0.03 13.43 -1.57
CA GLY A 88 -1.39 13.17 -2.06
C GLY A 88 -1.98 14.32 -2.89
N ASP A 89 -1.13 15.13 -3.53
CA ASP A 89 -1.53 16.30 -4.32
C ASP A 89 -1.23 16.14 -5.82
N CYS A 90 -0.94 14.92 -6.30
CA CYS A 90 -0.73 14.63 -7.71
C CYS A 90 -1.93 14.98 -8.59
N CYS A 91 -1.66 15.39 -9.84
CA CYS A 91 -2.72 15.47 -10.85
C CYS A 91 -3.25 14.07 -11.16
N SER A 92 -4.51 13.98 -11.60
CA SER A 92 -5.18 12.71 -11.90
C SER A 92 -4.47 11.92 -13.01
N ASP A 93 -3.82 12.62 -13.92
CA ASP A 93 -3.05 12.08 -15.03
C ASP A 93 -1.55 11.98 -14.74
N TYR A 94 -1.09 12.26 -13.52
CA TYR A 94 0.31 12.16 -13.14
C TYR A 94 0.86 10.74 -13.32
N GLN A 95 0.10 9.73 -12.91
CA GLN A 95 0.46 8.32 -13.12
C GLN A 95 0.60 7.99 -14.60
N PRO A 96 -0.43 8.17 -15.46
CA PRO A 96 -0.31 7.80 -16.88
C PRO A 96 0.60 8.70 -17.72
N LEU A 97 0.90 9.95 -17.29
CA LEU A 97 1.72 10.89 -18.09
C LEU A 97 3.16 11.08 -17.59
N CYS A 98 3.42 11.00 -16.28
CA CYS A 98 4.72 11.34 -15.71
C CYS A 98 5.42 10.20 -14.98
N GLN A 99 4.69 9.19 -14.51
CA GLN A 99 5.30 7.95 -14.05
C GLN A 99 5.26 6.98 -15.23
N GLY A 100 6.40 6.44 -15.63
CA GLY A 100 6.50 5.70 -16.90
C GLY A 100 5.51 4.54 -16.90
N GLN A 101 4.79 4.31 -18.01
CA GLN A 101 4.05 3.06 -18.18
C GLN A 101 5.06 1.91 -18.15
N THR A 102 5.29 1.32 -16.98
CA THR A 102 6.16 0.16 -16.85
C THR A 102 5.46 -0.98 -17.57
N THR A 103 6.01 -1.36 -18.72
CA THR A 103 5.50 -2.51 -19.46
C THR A 103 5.60 -3.77 -18.60
N VAL A 104 4.74 -4.75 -18.88
CA VAL A 104 4.82 -6.07 -18.21
C VAL A 104 6.20 -6.69 -18.41
N ASP A 105 6.86 -6.44 -19.54
CA ASP A 105 8.21 -6.93 -19.82
C ASP A 105 9.27 -6.27 -18.94
N ALA A 106 9.23 -4.95 -18.77
CA ALA A 106 10.14 -4.22 -17.88
C ALA A 106 9.94 -4.64 -16.42
N LEU A 107 8.67 -4.81 -16.00
CA LEU A 107 8.35 -5.32 -14.67
C LEU A 107 8.88 -6.76 -14.50
N SER A 108 8.67 -7.63 -15.48
CA SER A 108 9.15 -9.01 -15.44
C SER A 108 10.68 -9.06 -15.36
N ALA A 109 11.36 -8.20 -16.10
CA ALA A 109 12.82 -8.10 -16.10
C ALA A 109 13.37 -7.70 -14.72
N VAL A 110 12.81 -6.67 -14.08
CA VAL A 110 13.26 -6.28 -12.73
C VAL A 110 12.95 -7.37 -11.71
N MET A 111 11.77 -7.98 -11.74
CA MET A 111 11.41 -9.06 -10.80
C MET A 111 12.36 -10.26 -10.93
N GLN A 112 12.74 -10.61 -12.16
CA GLN A 112 13.73 -11.64 -12.43
C GLN A 112 15.13 -11.26 -11.93
N ASP A 113 15.53 -10.00 -12.08
CA ASP A 113 16.82 -9.49 -11.58
C ASP A 113 16.86 -9.49 -10.04
N LEU A 114 15.77 -9.11 -9.37
CA LEU A 114 15.63 -9.22 -7.92
C LEU A 114 15.78 -10.68 -7.47
N TRP A 115 15.11 -11.62 -8.14
CA TRP A 115 15.21 -13.04 -7.79
C TRP A 115 16.63 -13.56 -7.93
N ASN A 116 17.32 -13.19 -9.00
CA ASN A 116 18.71 -13.61 -9.23
C ASN A 116 19.66 -12.99 -8.19
N SER A 117 19.31 -11.83 -7.64
CA SER A 117 20.13 -11.06 -6.69
C SER A 117 19.83 -11.35 -5.22
N ASP A 118 18.80 -12.13 -4.94
CA ASP A 118 18.40 -12.53 -3.58
C ASP A 118 19.30 -13.66 -3.09
N THR A 119 20.48 -13.27 -2.63
CA THR A 119 21.53 -14.16 -2.08
C THR A 119 21.20 -14.67 -0.68
N ASN A 120 20.25 -14.05 0.01
CA ASN A 120 19.80 -14.49 1.33
C ASN A 120 18.74 -15.58 1.26
N ARG A 121 18.03 -15.75 0.13
CA ARG A 121 17.09 -16.87 -0.12
C ARG A 121 17.63 -18.21 0.39
N LEU A 122 16.74 -18.98 1.00
CA LEU A 122 16.99 -20.38 1.36
C LEU A 122 16.91 -21.27 0.12
N SER A 123 17.82 -22.22 0.03
CA SER A 123 17.77 -23.29 -0.96
C SER A 123 16.73 -24.36 -0.58
N ASP A 124 16.40 -25.23 -1.52
CA ASP A 124 15.50 -26.37 -1.27
C ASP A 124 16.06 -27.36 -0.22
N SER A 125 17.36 -27.29 0.08
CA SER A 125 17.98 -28.09 1.14
C SER A 125 17.86 -27.46 2.54
N ASP A 126 17.49 -26.18 2.62
CA ASP A 126 17.39 -25.45 3.88
C ASP A 126 16.03 -25.59 4.55
N TYR A 127 15.05 -26.23 3.93
CA TYR A 127 13.76 -26.53 4.55
C TYR A 127 13.13 -27.78 3.95
N THR A 128 12.20 -28.39 4.69
CA THR A 128 11.36 -29.48 4.20
C THR A 128 9.94 -29.22 4.63
N ILE A 129 9.02 -29.31 3.65
CA ILE A 129 7.59 -29.16 3.91
C ILE A 129 6.83 -30.45 3.66
N ASN A 130 5.84 -30.71 4.50
CA ASN A 130 4.90 -31.82 4.42
C ASN A 130 3.53 -31.31 3.92
N THR A 131 3.01 -31.94 2.87
CA THR A 131 1.73 -31.55 2.27
C THR A 131 0.53 -32.28 2.87
N THR A 132 0.73 -33.39 3.56
CA THR A 132 -0.35 -34.30 4.01
C THR A 132 -0.41 -34.49 5.54
N GLY A 133 0.48 -33.85 6.30
CA GLY A 133 0.52 -33.94 7.77
C GLY A 133 -0.22 -32.80 8.48
N SER A 134 -0.12 -32.79 9.82
CA SER A 134 -0.63 -31.75 10.71
C SER A 134 0.32 -30.56 10.92
N ARG A 135 1.52 -30.65 10.34
CA ARG A 135 2.54 -29.58 10.30
C ARG A 135 3.01 -29.40 8.86
N LEU A 136 3.15 -28.16 8.43
CA LEU A 136 3.69 -27.83 7.12
C LEU A 136 5.21 -27.95 7.14
N PHE A 137 5.91 -27.33 8.09
CA PHE A 137 7.37 -27.36 8.15
C PHE A 137 7.85 -28.50 9.06
N THR A 138 8.53 -29.49 8.48
CA THR A 138 9.17 -30.58 9.23
C THR A 138 10.64 -30.28 9.52
N TYR A 139 11.26 -29.40 8.73
CA TYR A 139 12.63 -28.95 8.91
C TYR A 139 12.80 -27.54 8.35
N VAL A 140 13.57 -26.71 9.06
CA VAL A 140 14.12 -25.43 8.58
C VAL A 140 15.52 -25.31 9.15
N ASN A 141 16.50 -25.01 8.31
CA ASN A 141 17.90 -24.82 8.68
C ASN A 141 18.04 -23.58 9.56
N GLN A 142 18.23 -23.78 10.86
CA GLN A 142 18.33 -22.66 11.81
C GLN A 142 19.56 -21.78 11.53
N THR A 143 20.65 -22.35 11.00
CA THR A 143 21.84 -21.59 10.64
C THR A 143 21.56 -20.64 9.48
N ALA A 144 20.69 -21.02 8.53
CA ALA A 144 20.26 -20.13 7.46
C ALA A 144 19.44 -18.94 7.98
N LEU A 145 18.68 -19.13 9.07
CA LEU A 145 17.94 -18.06 9.74
C LEU A 145 18.84 -17.11 10.54
N ASN A 146 20.12 -17.45 10.77
CA ASN A 146 21.08 -16.56 11.43
C ASN A 146 21.62 -15.46 10.48
N LYS A 147 21.28 -15.48 9.19
CA LYS A 147 21.61 -14.37 8.29
C LYS A 147 20.92 -13.10 8.81
N THR A 148 21.61 -11.96 8.71
CA THR A 148 21.20 -10.71 9.35
C THR A 148 19.81 -10.23 8.94
N THR A 149 19.42 -10.42 7.67
CA THR A 149 18.09 -9.99 7.20
C THR A 149 16.97 -10.81 7.81
N PHE A 150 17.15 -12.14 7.98
CA PHE A 150 16.18 -12.97 8.70
C PHE A 150 16.13 -12.64 10.19
N GLN A 151 17.27 -12.43 10.84
CA GLN A 151 17.28 -12.02 12.25
C GLN A 151 16.55 -10.69 12.46
N GLY A 152 16.79 -9.70 11.61
CA GLY A 152 16.06 -8.43 11.65
C GLY A 152 14.55 -8.62 11.48
N LEU A 153 14.11 -9.48 10.54
CA LEU A 153 12.68 -9.81 10.40
C LEU A 153 12.14 -10.48 11.67
N ILE A 154 12.86 -11.44 12.24
CA ILE A 154 12.42 -12.20 13.41
C ILE A 154 12.25 -11.29 14.63
N CYS A 155 13.17 -10.34 14.86
CA CYS A 155 13.02 -9.34 15.91
C CYS A 155 11.75 -8.50 15.71
N LEU A 156 11.45 -8.08 14.47
CA LEU A 156 10.20 -7.36 14.24
C LEU A 156 8.97 -8.21 14.60
N LEU A 157 8.94 -9.48 14.21
CA LEU A 157 7.77 -10.34 14.37
C LEU A 157 7.37 -10.60 15.84
N ASP A 158 8.26 -10.43 16.81
CA ASP A 158 7.97 -10.75 18.23
C ASP A 158 7.33 -9.60 19.03
N ASN A 159 7.29 -8.38 18.47
CA ASN A 159 6.76 -7.19 19.15
C ASN A 159 5.26 -6.95 18.96
N TYR A 160 4.65 -7.50 17.91
CA TYR A 160 3.34 -7.03 17.46
C TYR A 160 2.13 -7.61 18.19
N ASN A 161 1.12 -6.76 18.40
CA ASN A 161 -0.18 -7.20 18.90
C ASN A 161 -1.03 -7.82 17.79
N ILE A 162 -1.29 -9.13 17.88
CA ILE A 162 -2.08 -9.85 16.87
C ILE A 162 -3.55 -9.40 16.78
N ARG A 163 -4.06 -8.59 17.72
CA ARG A 163 -5.47 -8.14 17.76
C ARG A 163 -5.62 -6.70 17.30
N VAL A 164 -6.41 -6.51 16.26
CA VAL A 164 -6.80 -5.17 15.76
C VAL A 164 -7.72 -4.45 16.76
N GLY A 165 -7.75 -3.12 16.68
CA GLY A 165 -8.65 -2.24 17.45
C GLY A 165 -8.08 -1.74 18.77
N GLN A 166 -6.81 -2.03 19.07
CA GLN A 166 -6.11 -1.55 20.27
C GLN A 166 -5.06 -0.53 19.85
N THR A 167 -5.08 0.66 20.46
CA THR A 167 -4.07 1.68 20.15
C THR A 167 -2.68 1.14 20.40
N GLU A 168 -1.86 1.14 19.36
CA GLU A 168 -0.46 0.78 19.44
C GLU A 168 0.37 2.07 19.51
N GLN A 169 1.40 2.05 20.34
CA GLN A 169 2.40 3.10 20.41
C GLN A 169 3.75 2.42 20.31
N LEU A 170 4.47 2.69 19.22
CA LEU A 170 5.81 2.16 19.04
C LEU A 170 6.73 2.74 20.11
N THR A 171 7.28 1.85 20.91
CA THR A 171 8.34 2.12 21.88
C THR A 171 9.63 2.50 21.16
N THR A 172 10.56 3.10 21.91
CA THR A 172 11.89 3.44 21.36
C THR A 172 12.65 2.19 20.89
N SER A 173 12.46 1.05 21.55
CA SER A 173 13.09 -0.21 21.14
C SER A 173 12.51 -0.72 19.82
N GLU A 174 11.18 -0.73 19.67
CA GLU A 174 10.52 -1.15 18.42
C GLU A 174 10.93 -0.27 17.23
N LEU A 175 11.04 1.05 17.45
CA LEU A 175 11.54 1.96 16.41
C LEU A 175 13.01 1.68 16.04
N ALA A 176 13.85 1.34 17.02
CA ALA A 176 15.24 0.98 16.76
C ALA A 176 15.35 -0.33 15.96
N GLU A 177 14.49 -1.31 16.23
CA GLU A 177 14.44 -2.56 15.47
C GLU A 177 13.97 -2.35 14.04
N VAL A 178 12.98 -1.49 13.82
CA VAL A 178 12.55 -1.07 12.48
C VAL A 178 13.69 -0.39 11.74
N ASP A 179 14.41 0.53 12.41
CA ASP A 179 15.55 1.22 11.81
C ASP A 179 16.68 0.26 11.44
N ASP A 180 17.02 -0.68 12.32
CA ASP A 180 18.05 -1.70 12.09
C ASP A 180 17.65 -2.67 10.97
N PHE A 181 16.38 -3.08 10.92
CA PHE A 181 15.86 -3.90 9.84
C PHE A 181 15.95 -3.17 8.50
N LEU A 182 15.45 -1.93 8.42
CA LEU A 182 15.52 -1.11 7.21
C LEU A 182 16.96 -0.90 6.76
N ASN A 183 17.87 -0.54 7.67
CA ASN A 183 19.29 -0.37 7.35
C ASN A 183 19.89 -1.66 6.77
N THR A 184 19.52 -2.81 7.34
CA THR A 184 20.01 -4.12 6.91
C THR A 184 19.48 -4.49 5.52
N ILE A 185 18.17 -4.39 5.28
CA ILE A 185 17.60 -4.80 3.99
C ILE A 185 17.96 -3.82 2.87
N LEU A 186 18.03 -2.50 3.16
CA LEU A 186 18.33 -1.48 2.16
C LEU A 186 19.77 -1.56 1.62
N ALA A 187 20.68 -2.16 2.39
CA ALA A 187 22.05 -2.42 1.96
C ALA A 187 22.18 -3.61 0.98
N THR A 188 21.11 -4.38 0.76
CA THR A 188 21.15 -5.55 -0.13
C THR A 188 21.13 -5.18 -1.60
N ALA A 189 21.65 -6.08 -2.45
CA ALA A 189 21.58 -5.92 -3.91
C ALA A 189 20.13 -5.86 -4.42
N VAL A 190 19.22 -6.60 -3.78
CA VAL A 190 17.78 -6.60 -4.07
C VAL A 190 17.18 -5.21 -3.88
N MET A 191 17.42 -4.58 -2.73
CA MET A 191 16.89 -3.24 -2.47
C MET A 191 17.59 -2.15 -3.28
N THR A 192 18.88 -2.31 -3.58
CA THR A 192 19.59 -1.41 -4.50
C THR A 192 18.97 -1.43 -5.91
N LYS A 193 18.66 -2.62 -6.44
CA LYS A 193 18.01 -2.79 -7.74
C LYS A 193 16.57 -2.25 -7.74
N THR A 194 15.86 -2.45 -6.63
CA THR A 194 14.53 -1.88 -6.41
C THR A 194 14.56 -0.36 -6.47
N PHE A 195 15.49 0.27 -5.74
CA PHE A 195 15.70 1.72 -5.77
C PHE A 195 15.97 2.22 -7.18
N ASN A 196 16.95 1.63 -7.87
CA ASN A 196 17.33 2.05 -9.23
C ASN A 196 16.16 1.95 -10.19
N PHE A 197 15.45 0.82 -10.20
CA PHE A 197 14.30 0.62 -11.08
C PHE A 197 13.20 1.67 -10.84
N LEU A 198 12.84 1.92 -9.58
CA LEU A 198 11.81 2.90 -9.23
C LEU A 198 12.23 4.33 -9.57
N ALA A 199 13.51 4.67 -9.35
CA ALA A 199 14.05 6.00 -9.64
C ALA A 199 14.16 6.25 -11.15
N GLU A 200 14.71 5.30 -11.90
CA GLU A 200 14.85 5.37 -13.36
C GLU A 200 13.48 5.40 -14.07
N SER A 201 12.48 4.70 -13.51
CA SER A 201 11.12 4.71 -14.05
C SER A 201 10.27 5.90 -13.59
N GLY A 202 10.84 6.80 -12.76
CA GLY A 202 10.19 8.03 -12.30
C GLY A 202 9.15 7.87 -11.19
N TYR A 203 9.10 6.71 -10.52
CA TYR A 203 8.19 6.47 -9.39
C TYR A 203 8.64 7.15 -8.11
N ILE A 204 9.95 7.29 -7.93
CA ILE A 204 10.57 7.95 -6.78
C ILE A 204 11.67 8.91 -7.25
N THR A 205 12.07 9.84 -6.39
CA THR A 205 13.28 10.64 -6.64
C THR A 205 14.52 9.77 -6.53
N ASN A 206 15.56 10.08 -7.31
CA ASN A 206 16.88 9.46 -7.20
C ASN A 206 17.63 9.94 -5.93
N SER A 207 17.10 9.55 -4.76
CA SER A 207 17.67 9.83 -3.45
C SER A 207 17.42 8.64 -2.53
N THR A 208 18.50 8.05 -2.04
CA THR A 208 18.45 6.87 -1.15
C THR A 208 17.84 7.21 0.21
N SER A 209 17.99 8.45 0.70
CA SER A 209 17.33 8.89 1.93
C SER A 209 15.83 8.95 1.75
N VAL A 210 15.36 9.53 0.64
CA VAL A 210 13.92 9.58 0.33
C VAL A 210 13.36 8.16 0.10
N PHE A 211 14.15 7.27 -0.51
CA PHE A 211 13.74 5.88 -0.66
C PHE A 211 13.55 5.18 0.70
N ARG A 212 14.45 5.41 1.66
CA ARG A 212 14.28 4.92 3.04
C ARG A 212 12.98 5.46 3.67
N ASP A 213 12.71 6.75 3.52
CA ASP A 213 11.50 7.39 4.05
C ASP A 213 10.24 6.80 3.41
N ILE A 214 10.27 6.50 2.11
CA ILE A 214 9.17 5.82 1.40
C ILE A 214 8.97 4.40 1.94
N MET A 215 10.04 3.65 2.20
CA MET A 215 9.94 2.31 2.78
C MET A 215 9.39 2.35 4.21
N MET A 216 9.78 3.34 5.00
CA MET A 216 9.22 3.58 6.34
C MET A 216 7.72 3.89 6.27
N GLU A 217 7.32 4.80 5.38
CA GLU A 217 5.90 5.18 5.20
C GLU A 217 5.05 4.00 4.70
N LEU A 218 5.55 3.25 3.71
CA LEU A 218 4.82 2.13 3.13
C LEU A 218 4.57 1.00 4.14
N TRP A 219 5.57 0.66 4.94
CA TRP A 219 5.57 -0.58 5.72
C TRP A 219 5.37 -0.37 7.22
N PHE A 220 5.89 0.68 7.82
CA PHE A 220 6.03 0.77 9.28
C PHE A 220 5.26 1.92 9.92
N ASN A 221 4.95 2.98 9.18
CA ASN A 221 4.15 4.07 9.72
C ASN A 221 2.72 3.59 10.00
N LEU A 222 2.31 3.71 11.26
CA LEU A 222 0.97 3.34 11.69
C LEU A 222 -0.09 4.18 10.96
N TYR A 223 -1.21 3.54 10.65
CA TYR A 223 -2.39 4.16 10.06
C TYR A 223 -3.67 3.61 10.69
N PRO A 224 -4.74 4.42 10.74
CA PRO A 224 -6.05 3.92 11.11
C PRO A 224 -6.70 3.19 9.95
N ARG A 225 -7.39 2.09 10.21
CA ARG A 225 -8.05 1.26 9.17
C ARG A 225 -9.35 1.82 8.63
N SER A 226 -9.92 2.80 9.31
CA SER A 226 -11.07 3.56 8.86
C SER A 226 -10.85 5.02 9.20
N SER A 227 -11.58 5.91 8.53
CA SER A 227 -11.46 7.36 8.75
C SER A 227 -11.68 7.81 10.19
N ASN A 228 -12.40 7.03 11.00
CA ASN A 228 -12.63 7.26 12.43
C ASN A 228 -12.01 6.16 13.31
N GLY A 229 -11.10 5.37 12.75
CA GLY A 229 -10.48 4.23 13.40
C GLY A 229 -9.32 4.63 14.29
N THR A 230 -8.94 3.72 15.18
CA THR A 230 -7.70 3.82 15.95
C THR A 230 -6.50 3.65 15.02
N THR A 231 -5.43 4.42 15.24
CA THR A 231 -4.13 4.20 14.60
C THR A 231 -3.46 3.00 15.28
N ASP A 232 -3.56 1.84 14.66
CA ASP A 232 -3.27 0.54 15.29
C ASP A 232 -2.74 -0.50 14.29
N SER A 233 -2.27 -0.06 13.12
CA SER A 233 -1.87 -0.97 12.06
C SER A 233 -0.79 -0.40 11.18
N SER A 234 0.15 -1.24 10.78
CA SER A 234 1.11 -0.95 9.72
C SER A 234 0.98 -1.92 8.53
N GLY A 235 1.62 -1.59 7.41
CA GLY A 235 1.66 -2.49 6.25
C GLY A 235 2.44 -3.77 6.52
N PHE A 236 3.48 -3.66 7.35
CA PHE A 236 4.27 -4.79 7.82
C PHE A 236 3.44 -5.73 8.69
N GLU A 237 2.75 -5.20 9.71
CA GLU A 237 1.83 -5.99 10.53
C GLU A 237 0.77 -6.68 9.67
N HIS A 238 0.13 -5.93 8.79
CA HIS A 238 -0.93 -6.51 7.99
C HIS A 238 -0.43 -7.60 7.05
N VAL A 239 0.64 -7.35 6.29
CA VAL A 239 1.07 -8.29 5.24
C VAL A 239 1.92 -9.43 5.81
N MET A 240 2.89 -9.11 6.67
CA MET A 240 3.90 -10.07 7.12
C MET A 240 3.45 -10.81 8.39
N VAL A 241 3.06 -10.08 9.44
CA VAL A 241 2.68 -10.66 10.75
C VAL A 241 1.32 -11.36 10.66
N GLY A 242 0.35 -10.66 10.08
CA GLY A 242 -1.06 -11.03 10.11
C GLY A 242 -1.76 -10.66 11.41
N GLU A 243 -3.10 -10.64 11.36
CA GLU A 243 -3.90 -10.17 12.48
C GLU A 243 -5.26 -10.87 12.58
N LEU A 244 -5.80 -10.84 13.79
CA LEU A 244 -7.12 -11.35 14.11
C LEU A 244 -8.15 -10.22 14.07
N LYS A 245 -9.06 -10.29 13.10
CA LYS A 245 -10.25 -9.44 13.03
C LYS A 245 -11.38 -10.11 13.82
N GLY A 246 -11.52 -9.72 15.08
CA GLY A 246 -12.45 -10.34 16.02
C GLY A 246 -12.09 -11.81 16.28
N THR A 247 -13.10 -12.67 16.36
CA THR A 247 -12.92 -14.11 16.67
C THR A 247 -13.10 -15.02 15.46
N LYS A 248 -13.22 -14.46 14.24
CA LYS A 248 -13.66 -15.21 13.06
C LYS A 248 -12.73 -15.12 11.86
N THR A 249 -11.83 -14.15 11.83
CA THR A 249 -11.09 -13.84 10.60
C THR A 249 -9.62 -13.59 10.90
N VAL A 250 -8.78 -14.29 10.14
CA VAL A 250 -7.34 -14.02 10.04
C VAL A 250 -7.10 -13.20 8.77
N SER A 251 -6.62 -11.97 8.94
CA SER A 251 -6.18 -11.09 7.85
C SER A 251 -4.66 -11.19 7.74
N GLY A 252 -4.08 -11.03 6.54
CA GLY A 252 -2.61 -10.98 6.45
C GLY A 252 -1.88 -12.31 6.58
N LEU A 253 -0.70 -12.33 7.20
CA LEU A 253 0.12 -13.55 7.35
C LEU A 253 0.48 -14.15 5.98
N HIS A 254 1.10 -13.34 5.13
CA HIS A 254 1.56 -13.68 3.78
C HIS A 254 3.09 -13.80 3.73
N ASN A 255 3.70 -14.30 4.82
CA ASN A 255 5.13 -14.52 4.94
C ASN A 255 5.43 -15.92 5.52
N TRP A 256 6.37 -16.62 4.90
CA TRP A 256 6.68 -18.01 5.24
C TRP A 256 7.45 -18.15 6.56
N ILE A 257 8.28 -17.16 6.93
CA ILE A 257 8.99 -17.13 8.22
C ILE A 257 7.99 -17.01 9.35
N GLN A 258 7.05 -16.06 9.25
CA GLN A 258 6.00 -15.90 10.26
C GLN A 258 5.15 -17.17 10.39
N PHE A 259 4.73 -17.77 9.27
CA PHE A 259 4.03 -19.06 9.31
C PHE A 259 4.85 -20.13 10.06
N TYR A 260 6.13 -20.26 9.71
CA TYR A 260 7.03 -21.25 10.33
C TYR A 260 7.16 -21.02 11.84
N LEU A 261 7.35 -19.78 12.29
CA LEU A 261 7.51 -19.46 13.72
C LEU A 261 6.23 -19.70 14.51
N GLU A 262 5.08 -19.28 13.99
CA GLU A 262 3.78 -19.54 14.63
C GLU A 262 3.48 -21.04 14.74
N GLU A 263 3.85 -21.83 13.72
CA GLU A 263 3.72 -23.29 13.75
C GLU A 263 4.73 -23.95 14.70
N LYS A 264 5.96 -23.42 14.78
CA LYS A 264 7.00 -23.87 15.72
C LYS A 264 6.56 -23.64 17.17
N ASN A 265 5.92 -22.51 17.44
CA ASN A 265 5.45 -22.10 18.77
C ASN A 265 4.11 -22.73 19.17
N GLY A 266 3.44 -23.45 18.25
CA GLY A 266 2.17 -24.13 18.52
C GLY A 266 0.93 -23.23 18.44
N ASN A 267 1.10 -21.99 17.97
CA ASN A 267 0.00 -21.04 17.75
C ASN A 267 -0.74 -21.29 16.43
N LEU A 268 -0.03 -21.87 15.45
CA LEU A 268 -0.56 -22.19 14.13
C LEU A 268 -0.55 -23.70 13.87
N GLN A 269 -1.65 -24.20 13.31
CA GLN A 269 -1.81 -25.59 12.88
C GLN A 269 -2.12 -25.65 11.39
N TYR A 270 -1.25 -26.29 10.62
CA TYR A 270 -1.49 -26.57 9.20
C TYR A 270 -2.72 -27.49 9.01
N ALA A 271 -3.59 -27.12 8.08
CA ALA A 271 -4.86 -27.80 7.85
C ALA A 271 -4.79 -28.88 6.76
N SER A 272 -3.59 -29.38 6.44
CA SER A 272 -3.37 -30.44 5.43
C SER A 272 -3.90 -30.11 4.03
N PHE A 273 -4.00 -28.82 3.70
CA PHE A 273 -4.39 -28.34 2.38
C PHE A 273 -3.42 -27.26 1.89
N LEU A 274 -2.83 -27.49 0.72
CA LEU A 274 -1.80 -26.64 0.13
C LEU A 274 -2.02 -26.52 -1.38
N ILE A 275 -2.09 -25.30 -1.87
CA ILE A 275 -1.93 -25.02 -3.31
C ILE A 275 -0.46 -24.67 -3.56
N ARG A 276 0.12 -25.22 -4.62
CA ARG A 276 1.47 -24.87 -5.08
C ARG A 276 1.42 -24.26 -6.47
N LYS A 277 2.30 -23.31 -6.73
CA LYS A 277 2.47 -22.70 -8.04
C LYS A 277 3.92 -22.25 -8.19
N GLU A 278 4.51 -22.47 -9.35
CA GLU A 278 5.83 -21.95 -9.62
C GLU A 278 5.82 -20.42 -9.83
N PRO A 279 6.88 -19.69 -9.43
CA PRO A 279 8.09 -20.19 -8.80
C PRO A 279 7.97 -20.27 -7.28
N ASN A 280 7.98 -21.48 -6.74
CA ASN A 280 7.95 -21.76 -5.29
C ASN A 280 6.97 -20.92 -4.45
N ILE A 281 5.78 -20.63 -4.99
CA ILE A 281 4.68 -19.97 -4.29
C ILE A 281 3.77 -21.06 -3.71
N ILE A 282 3.45 -20.95 -2.43
CA ILE A 282 2.53 -21.86 -1.77
C ILE A 282 1.39 -21.10 -1.11
N ALA A 283 0.22 -21.73 -1.00
CA ALA A 283 -0.94 -21.19 -0.30
C ALA A 283 -1.55 -22.22 0.65
N PRO A 284 -1.00 -22.37 1.86
CA PRO A 284 -1.55 -23.26 2.87
C PRO A 284 -2.88 -22.74 3.41
N ALA A 285 -3.75 -23.68 3.79
CA ALA A 285 -4.80 -23.46 4.77
C ALA A 285 -4.29 -23.83 6.16
N PHE A 286 -4.75 -23.10 7.18
CA PHE A 286 -4.32 -23.30 8.56
C PHE A 286 -5.35 -22.80 9.57
N PHE A 287 -5.12 -23.11 10.83
CA PHE A 287 -5.75 -22.50 11.98
C PHE A 287 -4.70 -21.69 12.74
N TRP A 288 -4.96 -20.42 13.01
CA TRP A 288 -4.09 -19.58 13.84
C TRP A 288 -4.87 -19.10 15.05
N HIS A 289 -4.39 -19.46 16.25
CA HIS A 289 -5.13 -19.32 17.50
C HIS A 289 -6.56 -19.88 17.42
N GLY A 290 -6.73 -21.01 16.73
CA GLY A 290 -8.02 -21.69 16.53
C GLY A 290 -8.91 -21.09 15.42
N ILE A 291 -8.51 -20.00 14.78
CA ILE A 291 -9.28 -19.33 13.72
C ILE A 291 -8.79 -19.81 12.36
N LYS A 292 -9.70 -20.32 11.53
CA LYS A 292 -9.37 -20.89 10.22
C LYS A 292 -9.07 -19.80 9.19
N LYS A 293 -7.96 -19.98 8.45
CA LYS A 293 -7.69 -19.31 7.17
C LYS A 293 -7.62 -20.34 6.05
N THR A 294 -8.44 -20.17 5.02
CA THR A 294 -8.56 -21.16 3.93
C THR A 294 -7.46 -21.06 2.88
N LYS A 295 -6.81 -19.89 2.76
CA LYS A 295 -5.75 -19.64 1.78
C LYS A 295 -4.90 -18.47 2.25
N SER A 296 -3.60 -18.67 2.42
CA SER A 296 -2.65 -17.58 2.61
C SER A 296 -1.44 -17.77 1.70
N PRO A 297 -1.43 -17.16 0.51
CA PRO A 297 -0.36 -17.39 -0.45
C PRO A 297 0.87 -16.52 -0.14
N PHE A 298 2.05 -17.11 -0.28
CA PHE A 298 3.34 -16.45 -0.08
C PHE A 298 4.45 -17.14 -0.87
N PHE A 299 5.55 -16.43 -1.14
CA PHE A 299 6.77 -17.06 -1.64
C PHE A 299 7.38 -17.93 -0.55
N LEU A 300 7.87 -19.13 -0.92
CA LEU A 300 8.54 -20.04 -0.01
C LEU A 300 10.06 -19.89 -0.13
N GLY A 301 10.73 -19.70 1.00
CA GLY A 301 12.19 -19.67 1.11
C GLY A 301 12.84 -18.33 0.75
N THR A 302 12.12 -17.38 0.17
CA THR A 302 12.61 -16.03 -0.17
C THR A 302 13.10 -15.27 1.06
N SER A 303 14.00 -14.32 0.84
CA SER A 303 14.47 -13.43 1.91
C SER A 303 13.46 -12.32 2.23
N PRO A 304 13.54 -11.70 3.42
CA PRO A 304 12.65 -10.60 3.80
C PRO A 304 12.74 -9.42 2.83
N GLU A 305 13.96 -9.06 2.39
CA GLU A 305 14.18 -7.99 1.42
C GLU A 305 13.56 -8.27 0.05
N PHE A 306 13.50 -9.54 -0.39
CA PHE A 306 12.85 -9.90 -1.65
C PHE A 306 11.34 -9.72 -1.57
N ASP A 307 10.71 -10.23 -0.50
CA ASP A 307 9.26 -10.06 -0.30
C ASP A 307 8.88 -8.57 -0.22
N ILE A 308 9.62 -7.79 0.58
CA ILE A 308 9.43 -6.35 0.74
C ILE A 308 9.62 -5.62 -0.61
N ALA A 309 10.66 -5.95 -1.38
CA ALA A 309 10.93 -5.32 -2.68
C ALA A 309 9.82 -5.57 -3.69
N VAL A 310 9.42 -6.82 -3.89
CA VAL A 310 8.40 -7.20 -4.87
C VAL A 310 7.06 -6.53 -4.55
N TYR A 311 6.63 -6.58 -3.29
CA TYR A 311 5.39 -5.95 -2.87
C TYR A 311 5.47 -4.42 -3.00
N SER A 312 6.59 -3.79 -2.66
CA SER A 312 6.77 -2.33 -2.79
C SER A 312 6.72 -1.87 -4.24
N ILE A 313 7.38 -2.58 -5.16
CA ILE A 313 7.29 -2.28 -6.60
C ILE A 313 5.84 -2.38 -7.06
N CYS A 314 5.13 -3.46 -6.74
CA CYS A 314 3.73 -3.59 -7.12
C CYS A 314 2.84 -2.49 -6.53
N CYS A 315 3.08 -2.08 -5.28
CA CYS A 315 2.35 -0.98 -4.64
C CYS A 315 2.59 0.36 -5.34
N LEU A 316 3.84 0.67 -5.72
CA LEU A 316 4.18 1.96 -6.31
C LEU A 316 3.83 2.05 -7.80
N VAL A 317 3.97 0.95 -8.54
CA VAL A 317 3.79 0.87 -10.00
C VAL A 317 2.34 0.56 -10.40
N TYR A 318 1.66 -0.34 -9.67
CA TYR A 318 0.34 -0.89 -10.04
C TYR A 318 -0.69 -0.68 -8.92
N ARG A 319 -0.86 0.57 -8.49
CA ARG A 319 -1.72 0.97 -7.36
C ARG A 319 -3.16 0.47 -7.46
N ASP A 320 -3.65 -0.12 -6.36
CA ASP A 320 -4.99 -0.69 -6.22
C ASP A 320 -5.41 -1.62 -7.38
N SER A 321 -4.41 -2.17 -8.08
CA SER A 321 -4.60 -2.92 -9.31
C SER A 321 -3.79 -4.20 -9.29
N LEU A 322 -4.12 -5.11 -10.20
CA LEU A 322 -3.44 -6.39 -10.28
C LEU A 322 -2.09 -6.22 -10.96
N CYS A 323 -1.01 -6.26 -10.17
CA CYS A 323 0.38 -6.26 -10.62
C CYS A 323 0.71 -7.62 -11.26
N LYS A 324 0.86 -7.66 -12.59
CA LYS A 324 1.12 -8.90 -13.35
C LYS A 324 2.52 -8.88 -13.96
N PHE A 325 3.27 -9.95 -13.75
CA PHE A 325 4.61 -10.11 -14.29
C PHE A 325 4.95 -11.59 -14.49
N THR A 326 6.03 -11.85 -15.21
CA THR A 326 6.64 -13.18 -15.34
C THR A 326 7.86 -13.26 -14.44
N LEU A 327 7.98 -14.34 -13.68
CA LEU A 327 9.14 -14.63 -12.84
C LEU A 327 9.50 -16.10 -12.99
N GLN A 328 10.77 -16.43 -13.23
CA GLN A 328 11.21 -17.81 -13.51
C GLN A 328 10.38 -18.50 -14.61
N ASN A 329 10.03 -17.74 -15.67
CA ASN A 329 9.15 -18.17 -16.77
C ASN A 329 7.71 -18.54 -16.36
N GLN A 330 7.24 -18.08 -15.21
CA GLN A 330 5.90 -18.33 -14.70
C GLN A 330 5.12 -17.04 -14.50
N ALA A 331 3.83 -17.06 -14.83
CA ALA A 331 2.96 -15.91 -14.62
C ALA A 331 2.65 -15.73 -13.13
N VAL A 332 3.04 -14.59 -12.57
CA VAL A 332 2.77 -14.17 -11.19
C VAL A 332 1.82 -12.98 -11.20
N SER A 333 0.98 -12.90 -10.17
CA SER A 333 0.05 -11.79 -9.99
C SER A 333 -0.04 -11.43 -8.52
N ILE A 334 0.10 -10.16 -8.21
CA ILE A 334 0.05 -9.62 -6.84
C ILE A 334 -1.04 -8.55 -6.81
N GLN A 335 -1.95 -8.69 -5.84
CA GLN A 335 -2.94 -7.66 -5.53
C GLN A 335 -2.38 -6.79 -4.42
N THR A 336 -2.38 -5.48 -4.63
CA THR A 336 -2.05 -4.48 -3.62
C THR A 336 -3.25 -3.58 -3.35
N TRP A 337 -3.29 -2.99 -2.16
CA TRP A 337 -4.29 -2.02 -1.73
C TRP A 337 -3.63 -0.91 -0.91
N ASP A 338 -4.05 0.33 -1.12
CA ASP A 338 -3.66 1.52 -0.36
C ASP A 338 -4.73 1.92 0.68
N ILE A 339 -4.35 2.74 1.66
CA ILE A 339 -5.25 3.32 2.68
C ILE A 339 -5.87 4.61 2.14
N VAL A 340 -7.11 4.50 1.67
CA VAL A 340 -7.71 5.56 0.85
C VAL A 340 -8.00 6.89 1.57
N HIS A 341 -8.05 6.88 2.90
CA HIS A 341 -8.41 8.04 3.71
C HIS A 341 -7.21 8.74 4.39
N LYS A 342 -5.97 8.28 4.16
CA LYS A 342 -4.76 8.94 4.68
C LYS A 342 -3.95 9.53 3.51
N SER A 343 -3.25 10.63 3.77
CA SER A 343 -2.26 11.18 2.84
C SER A 343 -0.96 10.37 2.91
N GLY A 344 -0.28 10.18 1.76
CA GLY A 344 0.85 9.26 1.62
C GLY A 344 0.43 7.88 1.12
N TYR A 345 1.40 7.00 0.85
CA TYR A 345 1.13 5.60 0.49
C TYR A 345 1.47 4.72 1.66
N GLN A 346 0.48 3.98 2.15
CA GLN A 346 0.71 2.88 3.07
C GLN A 346 0.20 1.60 2.45
N VAL A 347 0.93 0.50 2.65
CA VAL A 347 0.44 -0.80 2.22
C VAL A 347 -0.71 -1.20 3.13
N ALA A 348 -1.94 -1.13 2.63
CA ALA A 348 -3.11 -1.66 3.34
C ALA A 348 -3.12 -3.18 3.28
N SER A 349 -2.73 -3.75 2.14
CA SER A 349 -2.59 -5.19 1.93
C SER A 349 -1.79 -5.48 0.66
N ALA A 350 -1.00 -6.55 0.67
CA ALA A 350 -0.33 -7.09 -0.50
C ALA A 350 -0.33 -8.63 -0.42
N TYR A 351 -0.78 -9.31 -1.46
CA TYR A 351 -0.76 -10.78 -1.51
C TYR A 351 -0.81 -11.32 -2.94
N HIS A 352 -0.32 -12.54 -3.11
CA HIS A 352 -0.39 -13.27 -4.37
C HIS A 352 -1.84 -13.60 -4.74
N LYS A 353 -2.25 -13.23 -5.96
CA LYS A 353 -3.54 -13.63 -6.51
C LYS A 353 -3.39 -15.00 -7.18
N MET A 354 -3.92 -16.02 -6.51
CA MET A 354 -3.90 -17.42 -6.94
C MET A 354 -5.29 -18.00 -7.04
#